data_AF-A0A7W9KIX7-F1
#
_entry.id   AF-A0A7W9KIX7-F1
#
_cell.length_a   1.000
_cell.length_b   1.000
_cell.length_c   1.000
_cell.angle_alpha   90.00
_cell.angle_beta   90.00
_cell.angle_gamma   90.00
#
_symmetry.space_group_name_H-M   'P 1'
#
loop_
_entity.id
_entity.type
_entity.pdbx_description
1 polymer ?
#
loop_
_entity_poly.entity_id
_entity_poly.type
_entity_poly.pdbx_seq_one_letter_code
_entity_poly.pdbx_strand_id
1 'polypeptide(L)'
;MTTVSLTLHGDPEDVDSQARQLRTELLDLDVDSADFAAGGPAPELSKGADADTVSTIIVALTTSPVLVQLGRVLRDWVRRDERRKIEVRDGDRSIVLTNTTAEDNSAAIEAFFRREPGD
;
A
#
# COMPACT_ATOMS: atom_id res chain seq x y z
N MET A 1 4.12 2.39 -17.30
CA MET A 1 3.61 1.38 -16.36
C MET A 1 4.31 1.64 -15.04
N THR A 2 3.53 2.05 -14.04
CA THR A 2 4.03 2.42 -12.72
C THR A 2 3.80 1.24 -11.80
N THR A 3 4.84 0.79 -11.11
CA THR A 3 4.75 -0.31 -10.16
C THR A 3 4.99 0.22 -8.77
N VAL A 4 4.01 0.03 -7.89
CA VAL A 4 4.08 0.49 -6.51
C VAL A 4 4.00 -0.70 -5.58
N SER A 5 4.80 -0.68 -4.52
CA SER A 5 4.76 -1.67 -3.46
C SER A 5 4.08 -1.07 -2.23
N LEU A 6 3.10 -1.80 -1.70
CA LEU A 6 2.32 -1.44 -0.53
C LEU A 6 2.69 -2.39 0.60
N THR A 7 3.35 -1.90 1.64
CA THR A 7 3.77 -2.69 2.80
C THR A 7 2.90 -2.34 4.00
N LEU A 8 2.08 -3.28 4.45
CA LEU A 8 1.25 -3.14 5.63
C LEU A 8 2.08 -3.42 6.88
N HIS A 9 1.87 -2.61 7.91
CA HIS A 9 2.50 -2.77 9.22
C HIS A 9 1.42 -3.00 10.28
N GLY A 10 1.61 -4.01 11.12
CA GLY A 10 0.70 -4.39 12.18
C GLY A 10 1.05 -5.77 12.73
N ASP A 11 0.14 -6.30 13.56
CA ASP A 11 0.24 -7.67 14.07
C ASP A 11 0.16 -8.69 12.91
N PRO A 12 1.00 -9.74 12.91
CA PRO A 12 1.10 -10.67 11.78
C PRO A 12 -0.18 -11.47 11.51
N GLU A 13 -0.97 -11.72 12.55
CA GLU A 13 -2.27 -12.40 12.45
C GLU A 13 -3.35 -11.55 11.76
N ASP A 14 -3.30 -10.23 11.95
CA ASP A 14 -4.28 -9.30 11.40
C ASP A 14 -3.85 -8.82 10.01
N VAL A 15 -2.54 -8.59 9.81
CA VAL A 15 -2.00 -8.00 8.59
C VAL A 15 -2.23 -8.85 7.34
N ASP A 16 -2.19 -10.18 7.45
CA ASP A 16 -2.47 -11.08 6.32
C ASP A 16 -3.93 -10.95 5.85
N SER A 17 -4.87 -11.00 6.79
CA SER A 17 -6.30 -10.84 6.50
C SER A 17 -6.58 -9.45 5.91
N GLN A 18 -5.96 -8.42 6.47
CA GLN A 18 -6.05 -7.05 5.97
C GLN A 18 -5.44 -6.89 4.58
N ALA A 19 -4.29 -7.52 4.30
CA ALA A 19 -3.64 -7.48 3.00
C ALA A 19 -4.51 -8.16 1.92
N ARG A 20 -5.15 -9.30 2.26
CA ARG A 20 -6.09 -9.99 1.37
C ARG A 20 -7.34 -9.19 1.08
N GLN A 21 -7.90 -8.54 2.10
CA GLN A 21 -9.03 -7.63 1.94
C GLN A 21 -8.63 -6.44 1.05
N LEU A 22 -7.52 -5.77 1.35
CA LEU A 22 -7.04 -4.64 0.58
C LEU A 22 -6.77 -5.01 -0.88
N ARG A 23 -6.12 -6.16 -1.14
CA ARG A 23 -5.91 -6.67 -2.51
C ARG A 23 -7.22 -6.80 -3.29
N THR A 24 -8.28 -7.27 -2.64
CA THR A 24 -9.59 -7.40 -3.29
C THR A 24 -10.15 -6.04 -3.68
N GLU A 25 -10.03 -5.03 -2.79
CA GLU A 25 -10.44 -3.65 -3.11
C GLU A 25 -9.55 -3.04 -4.21
N LEU A 26 -8.25 -3.36 -4.26
CA LEU A 26 -7.34 -2.89 -5.30
C LEU A 26 -7.70 -3.45 -6.68
N LEU A 27 -8.05 -4.74 -6.76
CA LEU A 27 -8.46 -5.39 -8.01
C LEU A 27 -9.77 -4.82 -8.58
N ASP A 28 -10.61 -4.20 -7.74
CA ASP A 28 -11.82 -3.50 -8.17
C ASP A 28 -11.53 -2.15 -8.86
N LEU A 29 -10.36 -1.54 -8.60
CA LEU A 29 -9.98 -0.22 -9.12
C LEU A 29 -9.51 -0.20 -10.58
N ASP A 30 -9.68 -1.28 -11.33
CA ASP A 30 -9.15 -1.42 -12.71
C ASP A 30 -7.61 -1.28 -12.75
N VAL A 31 -6.92 -1.81 -11.74
CA VAL A 31 -5.46 -1.94 -11.74
C VAL A 31 -5.04 -3.02 -12.74
N ASP A 32 -3.83 -2.88 -13.30
CA ASP A 32 -3.30 -3.84 -14.27
C ASP A 32 -3.04 -5.19 -13.60
N SER A 33 -2.48 -5.17 -12.39
CA SER A 33 -2.27 -6.35 -11.55
C SER A 33 -2.11 -5.94 -10.08
N ALA A 34 -2.52 -6.83 -9.16
CA ALA A 34 -2.28 -6.70 -7.73
C ALA A 34 -1.86 -8.07 -7.17
N ASP A 35 -0.57 -8.24 -6.96
CA ASP A 35 0.04 -9.50 -6.55
C ASP A 35 0.72 -9.36 -5.20
N PHE A 36 0.71 -10.42 -4.41
CA PHE A 36 1.49 -10.42 -3.18
C PHE A 36 2.97 -10.59 -3.51
N ALA A 37 3.83 -9.83 -2.82
CA ALA A 37 5.26 -10.00 -2.98
C ALA A 37 5.66 -11.40 -2.49
N ALA A 38 6.13 -12.25 -3.40
CA ALA A 38 6.60 -13.59 -3.06
C ALA A 38 7.86 -13.48 -2.19
N GLY A 39 7.75 -13.80 -0.90
CA GLY A 39 8.90 -13.87 0.02
C GLY A 39 9.51 -12.53 0.41
N GLY A 40 8.71 -11.46 0.52
CA GLY A 40 9.19 -10.18 1.05
C GLY A 40 9.63 -10.30 2.53
N PRO A 41 10.73 -9.65 2.94
CA PRO A 41 11.15 -9.68 4.35
C PRO A 41 9.99 -9.15 5.21
N ALA A 42 9.63 -9.92 6.24
CA ALA A 42 8.72 -9.44 7.25
C ALA A 42 9.18 -8.05 7.74
N PRO A 43 8.27 -7.08 7.95
CA PRO A 43 8.64 -5.74 8.36
C PRO A 43 9.54 -5.81 9.60
N GLU A 44 10.70 -5.13 9.56
CA GLU A 44 11.80 -5.20 10.54
C GLU A 44 11.42 -4.91 12.00
N LEU A 45 10.19 -4.42 12.25
CA LEU A 45 9.66 -4.14 13.58
C LEU A 45 8.93 -5.33 14.24
N SER A 46 8.63 -6.40 13.50
CA SER A 46 8.06 -7.61 14.07
C SER A 46 9.18 -8.57 14.48
N LYS A 47 9.51 -8.53 15.76
CA LYS A 47 10.35 -9.52 16.42
C LYS A 47 9.61 -10.87 16.41
N GLY A 48 9.61 -11.57 15.28
CA GLY A 48 9.02 -12.90 15.11
C GLY A 48 7.73 -12.95 14.28
N ALA A 49 7.69 -12.35 13.09
CA ALA A 49 6.67 -12.70 12.10
C ALA A 49 7.19 -13.86 11.24
N ASP A 50 6.46 -14.96 11.25
CA ASP A 50 6.68 -16.15 10.42
C ASP A 50 6.94 -15.79 8.96
N ALA A 51 7.79 -16.56 8.28
CA ALA A 51 8.21 -16.33 6.89
C ALA A 51 7.06 -16.38 5.85
N ASP A 52 5.81 -16.61 6.29
CA ASP A 52 4.61 -16.74 5.48
C ASP A 52 3.65 -15.53 5.59
N THR A 53 3.91 -14.57 6.49
CA THR A 53 3.00 -13.42 6.66
C THR A 53 3.01 -12.51 5.43
N VAL A 54 1.90 -12.51 4.71
CA VAL A 54 1.68 -11.64 3.54
C VAL A 54 1.41 -10.21 4.00
N SER A 55 2.44 -9.37 3.97
CA SER A 55 2.35 -7.95 4.35
C SER A 55 2.52 -6.99 3.18
N THR A 56 3.00 -7.48 2.02
CA THR A 56 3.39 -6.63 0.89
C THR A 56 2.59 -6.97 -0.37
N ILE A 57 2.02 -5.94 -1.00
CA ILE A 57 1.26 -6.03 -2.25
C ILE A 57 1.96 -5.20 -3.32
N ILE A 58 2.29 -5.81 -4.45
CA ILE A 58 2.81 -5.16 -5.64
C ILE A 58 1.64 -4.84 -6.57
N VAL A 59 1.46 -3.56 -6.87
CA VAL A 59 0.38 -3.09 -7.74
C VAL A 59 0.98 -2.50 -9.00
N ALA A 60 0.56 -3.02 -10.15
CA ALA A 60 0.90 -2.49 -11.46
C ALA A 60 -0.23 -1.58 -11.95
N LEU A 61 0.14 -0.38 -12.38
CA LEU A 61 -0.79 0.65 -12.83
C LEU A 61 -0.40 1.16 -14.21
N THR A 62 -1.39 1.25 -15.10
CA THR A 62 -1.19 1.67 -16.49
C THR A 62 -1.62 3.12 -16.74
N THR A 63 -2.45 3.71 -15.86
CA THR A 63 -3.03 5.04 -16.08
C THR A 63 -3.10 5.91 -14.81
N SER A 64 -2.96 7.23 -14.98
CA SER A 64 -3.01 8.22 -13.90
C SER A 64 -4.32 8.28 -13.09
N PRO A 65 -5.55 8.14 -13.65
CA PRO A 65 -6.76 8.16 -12.84
C PRO A 65 -6.85 7.01 -11.82
N VAL A 66 -6.26 5.85 -12.12
CA VAL A 66 -6.23 4.72 -11.18
C VAL A 66 -5.30 5.02 -9.99
N LEU A 67 -4.25 5.82 -10.17
CA LEU A 67 -3.38 6.27 -9.05
C LEU A 67 -4.14 7.14 -8.04
N VAL A 68 -5.04 8.00 -8.51
CA VAL A 68 -5.88 8.84 -7.63
C VAL A 68 -6.87 7.96 -6.85
N GLN A 69 -7.48 6.99 -7.52
CA GLN A 69 -8.38 6.02 -6.91
C GLN A 69 -7.67 5.14 -5.87
N LEU A 70 -6.46 4.68 -6.19
CA LEU A 70 -5.58 3.96 -5.28
C LEU A 70 -5.34 4.77 -3.99
N GLY A 71 -4.93 6.04 -4.12
CA GLY A 71 -4.69 6.89 -2.96
C GLY A 71 -5.92 7.07 -2.07
N ARG A 72 -7.12 7.11 -2.65
CA ARG A 72 -8.39 7.15 -1.91
C ARG A 72 -8.65 5.85 -1.14
N VAL A 73 -8.45 4.70 -1.77
CA VAL A 73 -8.63 3.39 -1.11
C VAL A 73 -7.63 3.20 0.03
N LEU A 74 -6.36 3.57 -0.16
CA LEU A 74 -5.35 3.49 0.91
C LEU A 74 -5.69 4.40 2.09
N ARG A 75 -6.20 5.62 1.80
CA ARG A 75 -6.70 6.55 2.82
C ARG A 75 -7.90 5.96 3.57
N ASP A 76 -8.88 5.43 2.86
CA ASP A 76 -10.06 4.83 3.49
C ASP A 76 -9.66 3.68 4.39
N TRP A 77 -8.81 2.78 3.88
CA TRP A 77 -8.30 1.63 4.60
C TRP A 77 -7.57 2.02 5.89
N VAL A 78 -6.68 3.02 5.86
CA VAL A 78 -5.94 3.47 7.05
C VAL A 78 -6.82 4.23 8.06
N ARG A 79 -7.94 4.79 7.62
CA ARG A 79 -8.92 5.44 8.49
C ARG A 79 -9.81 4.47 9.25
N ARG A 80 -9.89 3.21 8.82
CA ARG A 80 -10.73 2.18 9.47
C ARG A 80 -10.24 1.83 10.88
N ASP A 81 -8.94 1.97 11.15
CA ASP A 81 -8.37 1.79 12.49
C ASP A 81 -7.15 2.69 12.71
N GLU A 82 -7.04 3.28 13.90
CA GLU A 82 -5.91 4.12 14.30
C GLU A 82 -4.55 3.39 14.32
N ARG A 83 -4.58 2.06 14.44
CA ARG A 83 -3.39 1.20 14.46
C ARG A 83 -2.90 0.81 13.06
N ARG A 84 -3.71 1.02 12.02
CA ARG A 84 -3.33 0.68 10.65
C ARG A 84 -2.25 1.62 10.18
N LYS A 85 -1.23 1.03 9.56
CA LYS A 85 -0.12 1.74 8.94
C LYS A 85 0.24 1.02 7.65
N ILE A 86 0.42 1.79 6.58
CA ILE A 86 0.82 1.27 5.28
C ILE A 86 1.92 2.15 4.69
N GLU A 87 3.02 1.55 4.27
CA GLU A 87 4.07 2.20 3.52
C GLU A 87 3.83 1.97 2.03
N VAL A 88 3.83 3.06 1.27
CA VAL A 88 3.70 3.06 -0.19
C VAL A 88 5.06 3.42 -0.76
N ARG A 89 5.60 2.57 -1.63
CA ARG A 89 6.90 2.80 -2.27
C ARG A 89 6.76 2.73 -3.79
N ASP A 90 7.41 3.68 -4.46
CA ASP A 90 7.51 3.87 -5.90
C ASP A 90 9.00 4.07 -6.22
N GLY A 91 9.67 3.00 -6.68
CA GLY A 91 11.12 2.99 -6.89
C GLY A 91 11.91 3.37 -5.64
N ASP A 92 12.65 4.48 -5.71
CA ASP A 92 13.48 5.02 -4.62
C ASP A 92 12.65 5.81 -3.58
N ARG A 93 11.40 6.14 -3.90
CA ARG A 93 10.56 7.02 -3.08
C ARG A 93 9.62 6.17 -2.23
N SER A 94 9.43 6.57 -0.98
CA SER A 94 8.46 5.93 -0.09
C SER A 94 7.73 6.96 0.75
N ILE A 95 6.45 6.73 1.00
CA ILE A 95 5.60 7.52 1.88
C ILE A 95 4.85 6.58 2.84
N VAL A 96 4.80 6.96 4.11
CA VAL A 96 4.11 6.20 5.14
C VAL A 96 2.77 6.86 5.43
N LEU A 97 1.70 6.06 5.34
CA LEU A 97 0.34 6.49 5.62
C LEU A 97 -0.12 5.89 6.96
N THR A 98 -0.60 6.76 7.83
CA THR A 98 -1.23 6.44 9.12
C THR A 98 -2.52 7.24 9.27
N ASN A 99 -3.36 6.87 10.24
CA ASN A 99 -4.62 7.57 10.50
C ASN A 99 -4.41 9.06 10.87
N THR A 100 -3.36 9.39 11.64
CA THR A 100 -3.07 10.78 12.05
C THR A 100 -2.72 11.69 10.86
N THR A 101 -2.09 11.16 9.82
CA THR A 101 -1.74 11.91 8.61
C THR A 101 -2.85 11.81 7.55
N ALA A 102 -3.92 11.05 7.80
CA ALA A 102 -4.91 10.69 6.79
C ALA A 102 -5.60 11.89 6.16
N GLU A 103 -5.89 12.99 6.87
CA GLU A 103 -6.53 14.19 6.30
C GLU A 103 -5.65 14.96 5.30
N ASP A 104 -4.32 14.90 5.45
CA ASP A 104 -3.35 15.50 4.53
C ASP A 104 -2.90 14.52 3.43
N ASN A 105 -3.02 13.22 3.71
CA ASN A 105 -2.48 12.15 2.87
C ASN A 105 -3.03 12.09 1.43
N SER A 106 -4.27 12.49 1.10
CA SER A 106 -4.75 12.42 -0.29
C SER A 106 -3.96 13.36 -1.18
N ALA A 107 -3.74 14.59 -0.74
CA ALA A 107 -2.93 15.54 -1.49
C ALA A 107 -1.48 15.08 -1.55
N ALA A 108 -0.94 14.52 -0.46
CA ALA A 108 0.43 14.00 -0.42
C ALA A 108 0.62 12.76 -1.30
N ILE A 109 -0.33 11.82 -1.31
CA ILE A 109 -0.35 10.61 -2.14
C ILE A 109 -0.55 11.00 -3.61
N GLU A 110 -1.50 11.89 -3.91
CA GLU A 110 -1.69 12.41 -5.26
C GLU A 110 -0.43 13.14 -5.73
N ALA A 111 0.23 13.93 -4.88
CA ALA A 111 1.49 14.60 -5.23
C ALA A 111 2.66 13.62 -5.38
N PHE A 112 2.69 12.56 -4.57
CA PHE A 112 3.66 11.49 -4.64
C PHE A 112 3.57 10.76 -5.99
N PHE A 113 2.35 10.45 -6.45
CA PHE A 113 2.08 9.79 -7.72
C PHE A 113 2.02 10.72 -8.95
N ARG A 114 1.73 12.02 -8.77
CA ARG A 114 1.66 13.00 -9.87
C ARG A 114 3.04 13.36 -10.42
N ARG A 115 4.09 13.28 -9.59
CA ARG A 115 5.45 13.51 -10.06
C ARG A 115 5.88 12.26 -10.82
N GLU A 116 5.80 12.32 -12.14
CA GLU A 116 6.18 11.25 -13.06
C GLU A 116 7.49 10.58 -12.62
N PRO A 117 7.57 9.23 -12.59
CA PRO A 117 8.86 8.56 -12.56
C PRO A 117 9.51 8.78 -13.93
N GLY A 118 10.28 9.86 -14.03
CA GLY A 118 10.97 10.26 -15.24
C GLY A 118 12.34 10.84 -14.90
N ASP A 119 13.32 9.96 -14.69
CA ASP A 119 14.55 9.90 -15.49
C ASP A 119 15.19 8.50 -15.31
#